data_AF-A0A167FW62-F1
#
_entry.id   AF-A0A167FW62-F1
#
_cell.length_a   1.000
_cell.length_b   1.000
_cell.length_c   1.000
_cell.angle_alpha   90.00
_cell.angle_beta   90.00
_cell.angle_gamma   90.00
#
_symmetry.space_group_name_H-M   'P 1'
#
loop_
_entity.id
_entity.type
_entity.pdbx_description
1 polymer ?
#
loop_
_entity_poly.entity_id
_entity_poly.type
_entity_poly.pdbx_seq_one_letter_code
_entity_poly.pdbx_strand_id
1 'polypeptide(L)'
;MFDAGKEKVVTEVTQQAHGRKEQRKVYQLKPKFNETLKARWPSTRSIIAVERHRTIKEKTSIDTSFYISSMSPRHKSLGHYIRQHWRIENSQHYVLDVVFKEDNSRIMPEGAVENMALFRDL
;
A
#
# COMPACT_ATOMS: atom_id res chain seq x y z
N MET A 1 -16.54 8.66 10.54
CA MET A 1 -15.08 8.47 10.73
C MET A 1 -14.83 6.97 10.83
N PHE A 2 -13.81 6.45 10.15
CA PHE A 2 -13.46 5.02 10.20
C PHE A 2 -12.96 4.64 11.60
N ASP A 3 -13.43 3.51 12.13
CA ASP A 3 -13.05 2.98 13.43
C ASP A 3 -12.86 1.45 13.31
N ALA A 4 -11.62 1.00 13.39
CA ALA A 4 -11.24 -0.40 13.20
C ALA A 4 -11.93 -1.36 14.20
N GLY A 5 -12.33 -0.86 15.38
CA GLY A 5 -13.06 -1.64 16.39
C GLY A 5 -14.55 -1.83 16.09
N LYS A 6 -15.12 -1.00 15.21
CA LYS A 6 -16.54 -1.05 14.83
C LYS A 6 -16.77 -1.68 13.46
N GLU A 7 -15.74 -1.72 12.62
CA GLU A 7 -15.83 -2.19 11.25
C GLU A 7 -15.51 -3.68 11.11
N LYS A 8 -16.21 -4.36 10.19
CA LYS A 8 -16.00 -5.79 9.98
C LYS A 8 -14.75 -6.05 9.14
N VAL A 9 -13.83 -6.85 9.69
CA VAL A 9 -12.66 -7.36 8.97
C VAL A 9 -13.13 -8.29 7.85
N VAL A 10 -12.69 -8.00 6.62
CA VAL A 10 -12.97 -8.84 5.44
C VAL A 10 -11.89 -9.90 5.27
N THR A 11 -10.65 -9.55 5.58
CA THR A 11 -9.51 -10.46 5.48
C THR A 11 -8.50 -10.14 6.56
N GLU A 12 -7.99 -11.18 7.21
CA GLU A 12 -6.96 -11.09 8.23
C GLU A 12 -5.84 -12.05 7.88
N VAL A 13 -4.60 -11.57 7.96
CA VAL A 13 -3.42 -12.37 7.66
C VAL A 13 -2.35 -12.09 8.71
N THR A 14 -1.88 -13.16 9.37
CA THR A 14 -0.77 -13.11 10.33
C THR A 14 0.43 -13.83 9.76
N GLN A 15 1.61 -13.24 9.94
CA GLN A 15 2.87 -13.80 9.47
C GLN A 15 3.99 -13.57 10.49
N GLN A 16 4.93 -14.50 10.51
CA GLN A 16 6.14 -14.39 11.31
C GLN A 16 7.35 -14.74 10.44
N ALA A 17 8.31 -13.82 10.35
CA ALA A 17 9.54 -14.01 9.60
C ALA A 17 10.64 -13.09 10.15
N HIS A 18 11.90 -13.56 10.16
CA HIS A 18 13.08 -12.76 10.56
C HIS A 18 12.92 -12.01 11.90
N GLY A 19 12.32 -12.66 12.91
CA GLY A 19 12.08 -12.05 14.23
C GLY A 19 10.97 -10.98 14.27
N ARG A 20 10.26 -10.77 13.15
CA ARG A 20 9.11 -9.88 13.04
C ARG A 20 7.82 -10.68 13.01
N LYS A 21 6.84 -10.27 13.82
CA LYS A 21 5.44 -10.69 13.70
C LYS A 21 4.65 -9.55 13.06
N GLU A 22 3.82 -9.87 12.08
CA GLU A 22 2.97 -8.90 11.41
C GLU A 22 1.57 -9.46 11.21
N GLN A 23 0.57 -8.72 11.70
CA GLN A 23 -0.84 -8.97 11.47
C GLN A 23 -1.39 -7.85 10.59
N ARG A 24 -2.10 -8.21 9.53
CA ARG A 24 -2.78 -7.26 8.65
C ARG A 24 -4.27 -7.52 8.67
N LYS A 25 -5.06 -6.48 8.95
CA LYS A 25 -6.51 -6.50 8.90
C LYS A 25 -6.97 -5.61 7.76
N VAL A 26 -7.79 -6.17 6.87
CA VAL A 26 -8.32 -5.48 5.70
C VAL A 26 -9.81 -5.25 5.89
N TYR A 27 -10.21 -3.99 5.82
CA TYR A 27 -11.59 -3.53 5.92
C TYR A 27 -12.05 -3.02 4.56
N GLN A 28 -13.30 -3.26 4.19
CA GLN A 28 -13.87 -2.72 2.95
C GLN A 28 -15.23 -2.11 3.25
N LEU A 29 -15.35 -0.82 2.98
CA LEU A 29 -16.53 -0.02 3.26
C LEU A 29 -17.14 0.48 1.96
N LYS A 30 -18.46 0.69 1.95
CA LYS A 30 -19.10 1.44 0.88
C LYS A 30 -18.71 2.92 0.99
N PRO A 31 -18.30 3.58 -0.11
CA PRO A 31 -17.98 4.99 -0.08
C PRO A 31 -19.22 5.81 0.25
N LYS A 32 -19.10 6.71 1.22
CA LYS A 32 -20.10 7.76 1.52
C LYS A 32 -19.57 9.09 1.01
N PHE A 33 -19.52 9.23 -0.32
CA PHE A 33 -19.03 10.42 -0.99
C PHE A 33 -20.12 11.49 -1.13
N ASN A 34 -19.74 12.75 -0.98
CA ASN A 34 -20.57 13.88 -1.41
C ASN A 34 -20.57 13.97 -2.95
N GLU A 35 -21.39 14.85 -3.52
CA GLU A 35 -21.54 14.97 -4.98
C GLU A 35 -20.21 15.30 -5.67
N THR A 36 -19.40 16.18 -5.09
CA THR A 36 -18.07 16.54 -5.62
C THR A 36 -17.14 15.34 -5.72
N LEU A 37 -17.07 14.52 -4.67
CA LEU A 37 -16.20 13.33 -4.66
C LEU A 37 -16.75 12.21 -5.54
N LYS A 38 -18.08 12.10 -5.69
CA LYS A 38 -18.70 11.19 -6.67
C LYS A 38 -18.34 11.58 -8.10
N ALA A 39 -18.36 12.88 -8.42
CA ALA A 39 -17.98 13.37 -9.74
C ALA A 39 -16.48 13.16 -10.02
N ARG A 40 -15.62 13.34 -9.01
CA ARG A 40 -14.17 13.13 -9.13
C ARG A 40 -13.79 11.65 -9.26
N TRP A 41 -14.50 10.75 -8.56
CA TRP A 41 -14.19 9.32 -8.53
C TRP A 41 -15.42 8.44 -8.81
N PRO A 42 -16.01 8.54 -10.02
CA PRO A 42 -17.31 7.93 -10.34
C PRO A 42 -17.27 6.40 -10.35
N SER A 43 -16.10 5.81 -10.59
CA SER A 43 -15.90 4.36 -10.63
C SER A 43 -15.68 3.74 -9.25
N THR A 44 -15.58 4.53 -8.17
CA THR A 44 -15.27 4.00 -6.84
C THR A 44 -16.46 3.23 -6.26
N ARG A 45 -16.24 1.96 -5.94
CA ARG A 45 -17.24 1.08 -5.33
C ARG A 45 -16.90 0.69 -3.89
N SER A 46 -15.64 0.83 -3.47
CA SER A 46 -15.21 0.59 -2.09
C SER A 46 -14.09 1.52 -1.64
N ILE A 47 -14.11 1.83 -0.34
CA ILE A 47 -12.98 2.39 0.41
C ILE A 47 -12.39 1.27 1.23
N ILE A 48 -11.07 1.15 1.25
CA ILE A 48 -10.36 0.09 1.93
C ILE A 48 -9.45 0.69 2.97
N ALA A 49 -9.43 0.10 4.15
CA ALA A 49 -8.42 0.37 5.16
C ALA A 49 -7.61 -0.90 5.38
N VAL A 50 -6.29 -0.76 5.43
CA VAL A 50 -5.36 -1.84 5.78
C VAL A 50 -4.63 -1.43 7.03
N GLU A 51 -5.02 -2.02 8.16
CA GLU A 51 -4.36 -1.82 9.45
C GLU A 51 -3.28 -2.89 9.61
N ARG A 52 -2.05 -2.47 9.88
CA ARG A 52 -0.87 -3.32 10.04
C ARG A 52 -0.35 -3.20 11.46
N HIS A 53 -0.39 -4.30 12.19
CA HIS A 53 0.22 -4.44 13.51
C HIS A 53 1.54 -5.15 13.32
N ARG A 54 2.65 -4.45 13.54
CA ARG A 54 4.00 -4.98 13.38
C ARG A 54 4.69 -5.01 14.73
N THR A 55 5.09 -6.20 15.16
CA THR A 55 5.87 -6.41 16.38
C THR A 55 7.28 -6.86 16.03
N ILE A 56 8.29 -6.14 16.53
CA ILE A 56 9.71 -6.53 16.46
C ILE A 56 10.22 -6.56 17.89
N LYS A 57 10.75 -7.71 18.33
CA LYS A 57 11.06 -7.97 19.74
C LYS A 57 9.81 -7.70 20.60
N GLU A 58 9.81 -6.62 21.37
CA GLU A 58 8.71 -6.25 22.29
C GLU A 58 7.96 -4.98 21.85
N LYS A 59 8.40 -4.32 20.77
CA LYS A 59 7.78 -3.08 20.29
C LYS A 59 6.76 -3.38 19.21
N THR A 60 5.51 -2.97 19.43
CA THR A 60 4.43 -3.04 18.44
C THR A 60 4.15 -1.66 17.88
N SER A 61 4.16 -1.54 16.55
CA SER A 61 3.72 -0.37 15.80
C SER A 61 2.43 -0.67 15.05
N ILE A 62 1.49 0.27 15.04
CA ILE A 62 0.24 0.16 14.28
C ILE A 62 0.24 1.25 13.22
N ASP A 63 0.02 0.86 11.97
CA ASP A 63 -0.11 1.78 10.83
C ASP A 63 -1.38 1.46 10.04
N THR A 64 -2.05 2.48 9.51
CA THR A 64 -3.24 2.30 8.68
C THR A 64 -3.09 3.03 7.35
N SER A 65 -3.18 2.27 6.25
CA SER A 65 -3.23 2.84 4.90
C SER A 65 -4.64 2.76 4.32
N PHE A 66 -5.03 3.78 3.55
CA PHE A 66 -6.35 3.87 2.90
C PHE A 66 -6.23 3.76 1.38
N TYR A 67 -7.18 3.06 0.75
CA TYR A 67 -7.24 2.88 -0.70
C TYR A 67 -8.67 3.09 -1.20
N ILE A 68 -8.81 3.47 -2.47
CA ILE A 68 -10.08 3.44 -3.20
C ILE A 68 -10.04 2.32 -4.24
N SER A 69 -11.17 1.68 -4.49
CA SER A 69 -11.26 0.64 -5.51
C SER A 69 -12.59 0.67 -6.23
N SER A 70 -12.56 0.34 -7.52
CA SER A 70 -13.72 0.04 -8.33
C SER A 70 -14.32 -1.34 -8.06
N MET A 71 -13.67 -2.17 -7.23
CA MET A 71 -14.20 -3.46 -6.81
C MET A 71 -15.25 -3.29 -5.71
N SER A 72 -16.28 -4.13 -5.73
CA SER A 72 -17.33 -4.13 -4.71
C SER A 72 -16.76 -4.54 -3.33
N PRO A 73 -17.33 -4.03 -2.22
CA PRO A 73 -16.93 -4.44 -0.89
C PRO A 73 -17.06 -5.96 -0.68
N ARG A 74 -16.27 -6.50 0.26
CA ARG A 74 -16.18 -7.92 0.65
C ARG A 74 -15.44 -8.82 -0.35
N HIS A 75 -14.71 -8.24 -1.30
CA HIS A 75 -13.87 -9.02 -2.20
C HIS A 75 -12.62 -9.53 -1.46
N LYS A 76 -12.58 -10.81 -1.08
CA LYS A 76 -11.51 -11.39 -0.25
C LYS A 76 -10.12 -11.28 -0.87
N SER A 77 -10.00 -11.31 -2.19
CA SER A 77 -8.69 -11.23 -2.88
C SER A 77 -8.07 -9.83 -2.85
N LEU A 78 -8.81 -8.79 -2.42
CA LEU A 78 -8.29 -7.44 -2.48
C LEU A 78 -7.10 -7.21 -1.54
N GLY A 79 -7.12 -7.84 -0.35
CA GLY A 79 -5.96 -7.83 0.54
C GLY A 79 -4.73 -8.50 -0.07
N HIS A 80 -4.94 -9.51 -0.93
CA HIS A 80 -3.87 -10.13 -1.69
C HIS A 80 -3.32 -9.19 -2.77
N TYR A 81 -4.19 -8.53 -3.55
CA TYR A 81 -3.76 -7.59 -4.59
C TYR A 81 -2.98 -6.40 -4.03
N ILE A 82 -3.47 -5.80 -2.94
CA ILE A 82 -2.77 -4.70 -2.25
C ILE A 82 -1.37 -5.16 -1.83
N ARG A 83 -1.26 -6.38 -1.29
CA ARG A 83 0.03 -6.93 -0.91
C ARG A 83 0.96 -7.18 -2.09
N GLN A 84 0.45 -7.68 -3.22
CA GLN A 84 1.27 -7.89 -4.41
C GLN A 84 1.75 -6.56 -4.99
N HIS A 85 0.91 -5.52 -4.98
CA HIS A 85 1.31 -4.17 -5.37
C HIS A 85 2.50 -3.66 -4.53
N TRP A 86 2.41 -3.78 -3.20
CA TRP A 86 3.53 -3.47 -2.30
C TRP A 86 4.80 -4.27 -2.59
N ARG A 87 4.67 -5.53 -3.02
CA ARG A 87 5.83 -6.34 -3.39
C ARG A 87 6.51 -5.82 -4.65
N ILE A 88 5.74 -5.35 -5.63
CA ILE A 88 6.30 -4.77 -6.85
C ILE A 88 7.08 -3.51 -6.50
N GLU A 89 6.46 -2.58 -5.78
CA GLU A 89 7.07 -1.33 -5.35
C GLU A 89 8.33 -1.58 -4.50
N ASN A 90 8.25 -2.42 -3.46
CA ASN A 90 9.41 -2.72 -2.62
C ASN A 90 10.53 -3.48 -3.35
N SER A 91 10.20 -4.28 -4.37
CA SER A 91 11.23 -4.97 -5.17
C SER A 91 11.88 -4.03 -6.18
N GLN A 92 11.10 -3.13 -6.80
CA GLN A 92 11.63 -2.07 -7.65
C GLN A 92 12.52 -1.11 -6.86
N HIS A 93 12.06 -0.63 -5.69
CA HIS A 93 12.87 0.20 -4.80
C HIS A 93 14.15 -0.51 -4.37
N TYR A 94 14.09 -1.79 -3.96
CA TYR A 94 15.31 -2.53 -3.63
C TYR A 94 16.29 -2.61 -4.81
N VAL A 95 15.81 -2.80 -6.04
CA VAL A 95 16.67 -2.81 -7.23
C VAL A 95 17.25 -1.41 -7.49
N LEU A 96 16.44 -0.36 -7.42
CA LEU A 96 16.88 1.03 -7.59
C LEU A 96 17.92 1.44 -6.52
N ASP A 97 17.66 1.10 -5.26
CA ASP A 97 18.49 1.51 -4.13
C ASP A 97 19.78 0.68 -4.02
N VAL A 98 19.72 -0.63 -4.27
CA VAL A 98 20.84 -1.56 -4.02
C VAL A 98 21.61 -1.92 -5.30
N VAL A 99 20.92 -2.17 -6.42
CA VAL A 99 21.59 -2.55 -7.67
C VAL A 99 22.14 -1.30 -8.36
N PHE A 100 21.39 -0.21 -8.38
CA PHE A 100 21.83 1.04 -9.00
C PHE A 100 22.52 2.01 -8.02
N LYS A 101 22.59 1.68 -6.72
CA LYS A 101 23.22 2.51 -5.67
C LYS A 101 22.76 3.97 -5.72
N GLU A 102 21.48 4.20 -6.02
CA GLU A 102 20.94 5.54 -6.23
C GLU A 102 21.09 6.42 -4.97
N ASP A 103 21.03 5.81 -3.78
CA ASP A 103 21.29 6.45 -2.48
C ASP A 103 22.73 7.01 -2.33
N ASN A 104 23.68 6.52 -3.13
CA ASN A 104 25.07 7.01 -3.20
C ASN A 104 25.32 7.89 -4.43
N SER A 105 24.32 8.09 -5.29
CA SER A 105 24.49 8.78 -6.57
C SER A 105 24.32 10.29 -6.38
N ARG A 106 25.43 11.00 -6.11
CA ARG A 106 25.51 12.48 -6.18
C ARG A 106 25.57 12.97 -7.63
N ILE A 107 24.68 12.51 -8.50
CA ILE A 107 24.62 13.01 -9.88
C ILE A 107 23.73 14.25 -9.87
N MET A 108 24.37 15.40 -9.69
CA MET A 108 23.80 16.72 -9.95
C MET A 108 24.52 17.27 -11.19
N PRO A 109 23.97 17.01 -12.38
CA PRO A 109 23.72 18.11 -13.29
C PRO A 109 22.35 18.01 -13.98
N GLU A 110 21.85 19.17 -14.37
CA GLU A 110 20.51 19.35 -14.94
C GLU A 110 20.34 18.56 -16.25
N GLY A 111 19.25 17.77 -16.34
CA GLY A 111 18.92 16.89 -17.47
C GLY A 111 19.35 15.43 -17.34
N ALA A 112 20.11 15.04 -16.31
CA ALA A 112 20.48 13.63 -16.10
C ALA A 112 19.32 12.76 -15.57
N VAL A 113 18.41 13.37 -14.78
CA VAL A 113 17.27 12.67 -14.16
C VAL A 113 16.24 12.24 -15.22
N GLU A 114 15.95 13.09 -16.19
CA GLU A 114 14.98 12.81 -17.27
C GLU A 114 15.50 11.75 -18.25
N ASN A 115 16.79 11.80 -18.60
CA ASN A 115 17.41 10.78 -19.45
C ASN A 115 17.48 9.41 -18.77
N MET A 116 17.75 9.37 -17.46
CA MET A 116 17.72 8.12 -16.69
C MET A 116 16.31 7.53 -16.58
N ALA A 117 15.26 8.37 -16.46
CA ALA A 117 13.88 7.90 -16.49
C ALA A 117 13.51 7.27 -17.85
N LEU A 118 14.00 7.83 -18.97
CA LEU A 118 13.75 7.29 -20.31
C LEU A 118 14.42 5.93 -20.56
N PHE A 119 15.62 5.69 -20.05
CA PHE A 119 16.27 4.37 -20.14
C PHE A 119 15.67 3.32 -19.19
N ARG A 120 14.80 3.73 -18.24
CA ARG A 120 14.17 2.86 -17.23
C ARG A 120 12.82 2.26 -17.67
N ASP A 121 12.24 2.72 -18.78
CA ASP A 121 10.93 2.29 -19.32
C ASP A 121 11.04 1.40 -20.59
N LEU A 122 12.24 0.87 -20.90
CA LEU A 122 12.45 -0.21 -21.90
C LEU A 122 12.65 -1.55 -21.19
#